data_AF-A0A965AJ20-F1
#
_entry.id   AF-A0A965AJ20-F1
#
_cell.length_a   1.000
_cell.length_b   1.000
_cell.length_c   1.000
_cell.angle_alpha   90.00
_cell.angle_beta   90.00
_cell.angle_gamma   90.00
#
_symmetry.space_group_name_H-M   'P 1'
#
loop_
_entity.id
_entity.type
_entity.pdbx_description
1 polymer ?
#
loop_
_entity_poly.entity_id
_entity_poly.type
_entity_poly.pdbx_seq_one_letter_code
_entity_poly.pdbx_strand_id
1 'polypeptide(L)'
;MTANGLTQEINARWTRVRGVLRAEVGDSAYKSWLKPLGLVEFSGGVVRLSVPTRFMRDWIANHYGTRISELWCDGNSPVAEVEIFVLSDAEDTRTQTPPKAPSETAVSATAGARVSPDRVDGDVSSALDPRFKFDNFVVGKPNELAYAAARRVADAETATYNPLFLYGGVGLGKTHLMHA
;
A
#
# COMPACT_ATOMS: atom_id res chain seq x y z
N MET A 1 5.78 -35.83 -17.10
CA MET A 1 5.53 -36.13 -15.67
C MET A 1 6.27 -35.14 -14.73
N THR A 2 6.36 -33.84 -15.05
CA THR A 2 7.32 -32.92 -14.40
C THR A 2 6.76 -31.54 -14.03
N ALA A 3 5.43 -31.39 -13.87
CA ALA A 3 4.85 -30.11 -13.43
C ALA A 3 4.79 -29.96 -11.89
N ASN A 4 4.51 -31.04 -11.15
CA ASN A 4 4.29 -30.97 -9.69
C ASN A 4 5.57 -30.79 -8.86
N GLY A 5 6.74 -31.24 -9.34
CA GLY A 5 8.00 -31.11 -8.60
C GLY A 5 8.46 -29.67 -8.46
N LEU A 6 8.37 -28.90 -9.56
CA LEU A 6 8.74 -27.48 -9.60
C LEU A 6 7.89 -26.66 -8.63
N THR A 7 6.57 -26.88 -8.59
CA THR A 7 5.67 -26.17 -7.68
C THR A 7 6.01 -26.44 -6.21
N GLN A 8 6.51 -27.63 -5.86
CA GLN A 8 6.87 -27.96 -4.48
C GLN A 8 8.19 -27.30 -4.06
N GLU A 9 9.22 -27.31 -4.92
CA GLU A 9 10.49 -26.64 -4.67
C GLU A 9 10.33 -25.12 -4.54
N ILE A 10 9.50 -24.52 -5.40
CA ILE A 10 9.18 -23.09 -5.37
C ILE A 10 8.48 -22.73 -4.05
N ASN A 11 7.49 -23.52 -3.62
CA ASN A 11 6.77 -23.28 -2.36
C ASN A 11 7.69 -23.43 -1.14
N ALA A 12 8.61 -24.40 -1.15
CA ALA A 12 9.61 -24.55 -0.11
C ALA A 12 10.55 -23.34 -0.04
N ARG A 13 11.00 -22.84 -1.21
CA ARG A 13 11.82 -21.64 -1.32
C ARG A 13 11.08 -20.41 -0.83
N TRP A 14 9.82 -20.22 -1.24
CA TRP A 14 8.96 -19.14 -0.78
C TRP A 14 8.76 -19.15 0.75
N THR A 15 8.55 -20.32 1.33
CA THR A 15 8.42 -20.49 2.78
C THR A 15 9.71 -20.05 3.50
N ARG A 16 10.88 -20.38 2.96
CA ARG A 16 12.18 -19.93 3.48
C ARG A 16 12.33 -18.41 3.38
N VAL A 17 12.02 -17.81 2.23
CA VAL A 17 12.06 -16.36 2.02
C VAL A 17 11.16 -15.64 3.03
N ARG A 18 9.93 -16.11 3.21
CA ARG A 18 9.00 -15.56 4.22
C ARG A 18 9.51 -15.69 5.65
N GLY A 19 10.19 -16.79 5.97
CA GLY A 19 10.80 -17.02 7.28
C GLY A 19 11.90 -16.01 7.58
N VAL A 20 12.81 -15.80 6.62
CA VAL A 20 13.89 -14.82 6.75
C VAL A 20 13.34 -13.41 6.85
N LEU A 21 12.43 -13.03 5.95
CA LEU A 21 11.80 -11.71 6.00
C LEU A 21 11.08 -11.48 7.33
N ARG A 22 10.32 -12.46 7.83
CA ARG A 22 9.64 -12.35 9.13
C ARG A 22 10.62 -12.13 10.29
N ALA A 23 11.77 -12.80 10.27
CA ALA A 23 12.79 -12.63 11.30
C ALA A 23 13.44 -11.23 11.23
N GLU A 24 13.62 -10.67 10.03
CA GLU A 24 14.26 -9.36 9.83
C GLU A 24 13.33 -8.18 10.11
N VAL A 25 12.10 -8.18 9.57
CA VAL A 25 11.17 -7.04 9.71
C VAL A 25 10.28 -7.13 10.95
N GLY A 26 10.26 -8.28 11.61
CA GLY A 26 9.46 -8.54 12.80
C GLY A 26 7.98 -8.83 12.52
N ASP A 27 7.31 -9.39 13.52
CA ASP A 27 5.95 -9.94 13.39
C ASP A 27 4.88 -8.90 13.02
N SER A 28 5.08 -7.64 13.44
CA SER A 28 4.12 -6.56 13.19
C SER A 28 4.14 -6.11 11.72
N ALA A 29 5.32 -5.79 11.19
CA ALA A 29 5.48 -5.39 9.79
C ALA A 29 5.14 -6.56 8.84
N TYR A 30 5.51 -7.78 9.22
CA TYR A 30 5.17 -8.97 8.45
C TYR A 30 3.65 -9.15 8.29
N LYS A 31 2.87 -8.98 9.37
CA LYS A 31 1.40 -9.12 9.31
C LYS A 31 0.74 -8.06 8.42
N SER A 32 1.25 -6.84 8.43
CA SER A 32 0.67 -5.72 7.68
C SER A 32 1.04 -5.74 6.20
N TRP A 33 2.27 -6.12 5.85
CA TRP A 33 2.79 -5.92 4.49
C TRP A 33 3.12 -7.22 3.75
N LEU A 34 3.69 -8.21 4.44
CA LEU A 34 4.20 -9.44 3.81
C LEU A 34 3.22 -10.62 3.88
N LYS A 35 2.27 -10.60 4.82
CA LYS A 35 1.23 -11.63 4.94
C LYS A 35 0.31 -11.70 3.72
N PRO A 36 -0.17 -10.57 3.15
CA PRO A 36 -1.03 -10.61 1.96
C PRO A 36 -0.24 -10.74 0.65
N LEU A 37 1.08 -10.92 0.71
CA LEU A 37 1.92 -11.21 -0.45
C LEU A 37 1.68 -12.66 -0.88
N GLY A 38 1.11 -12.85 -2.07
CA GLY A 38 0.84 -14.15 -2.64
C GLY A 38 1.83 -14.47 -3.74
N LEU A 39 2.51 -15.61 -3.67
CA LEU A 39 3.29 -16.11 -4.80
C LEU A 39 2.34 -16.66 -5.87
N VAL A 40 2.43 -16.13 -7.09
CA VAL A 40 1.57 -16.55 -8.21
C VAL A 40 2.31 -17.52 -9.11
N GLU A 41 3.49 -17.13 -9.58
CA GLU A 41 4.25 -17.94 -10.52
C GLU A 41 5.75 -17.67 -10.38
N PHE A 42 6.53 -18.69 -10.72
CA PHE A 42 7.97 -18.58 -10.90
C PHE A 42 8.35 -19.28 -12.20
N SER A 43 8.73 -18.49 -13.21
CA SER A 43 9.05 -19.01 -14.54
C SER A 43 10.18 -18.20 -15.17
N GLY A 44 11.14 -18.88 -15.81
CA GLY A 44 12.20 -18.23 -16.58
C GLY A 44 13.13 -17.28 -15.81
N GLY A 45 13.22 -17.38 -14.48
CA GLY A 45 13.98 -16.44 -13.65
C GLY A 45 13.22 -15.18 -13.22
N VAL A 46 11.90 -15.16 -13.42
CA VAL A 46 11.02 -14.09 -12.92
C VAL A 46 10.10 -14.63 -11.83
N VAL A 47 10.07 -13.95 -10.67
CA VAL A 47 9.14 -14.25 -9.58
C VAL A 47 7.97 -13.29 -9.66
N ARG A 48 6.75 -13.81 -9.85
CA ARG A 48 5.53 -13.02 -9.88
C ARG A 48 4.82 -13.08 -8.54
N LEU A 49 4.78 -11.94 -7.84
CA LEU A 49 4.17 -11.77 -6.54
C LEU A 49 2.93 -10.89 -6.64
N SER A 50 1.87 -11.29 -5.97
CA SER A 50 0.59 -10.57 -5.94
C SER A 50 0.40 -9.86 -4.60
N VAL A 51 -0.16 -8.66 -4.66
CA VAL A 51 -0.57 -7.86 -3.50
C VAL A 51 -1.98 -7.28 -3.70
N PRO A 52 -2.70 -6.93 -2.63
CA PRO A 52 -4.09 -6.49 -2.74
C PRO A 52 -4.24 -5.05 -3.22
N THR A 53 -3.23 -4.18 -3.05
CA THR A 53 -3.33 -2.76 -3.42
C THR A 53 -2.04 -2.23 -4.06
N ARG A 54 -2.16 -1.20 -4.91
CA ARG A 54 -1.01 -0.52 -5.53
C ARG A 54 -0.08 0.12 -4.48
N PHE A 55 -0.65 0.71 -3.43
CA PHE A 55 0.16 1.26 -2.34
C PHE A 55 1.04 0.19 -1.66
N MET A 56 0.51 -1.01 -1.44
CA MET A 56 1.32 -2.11 -0.90
C MET A 56 2.39 -2.55 -1.89
N ARG A 57 2.08 -2.62 -3.18
CA ARG A 57 3.08 -2.90 -4.23
C ARG A 57 4.24 -1.91 -4.13
N ASP A 58 3.94 -0.62 -4.16
CA ASP A 58 4.95 0.44 -4.19
C ASP A 58 5.75 0.46 -2.88
N TRP A 59 5.07 0.29 -1.75
CA TRP A 59 5.73 0.27 -0.45
C TRP A 59 6.64 -0.94 -0.29
N ILE A 60 6.18 -2.14 -0.67
CA ILE A 60 6.99 -3.38 -0.63
C ILE A 60 8.13 -3.30 -1.63
N ALA A 61 7.89 -2.83 -2.85
CA ALA A 61 8.93 -2.66 -3.87
C ALA A 61 10.03 -1.70 -3.39
N ASN A 62 9.66 -0.59 -2.75
CA ASN A 62 10.61 0.43 -2.32
C ASN A 62 11.39 0.05 -1.04
N HIS A 63 10.76 -0.64 -0.08
CA HIS A 63 11.40 -0.98 1.20
C HIS A 63 11.99 -2.39 1.22
N TYR A 64 11.32 -3.34 0.58
CA TYR A 64 11.66 -4.77 0.63
C TYR A 64 12.03 -5.35 -0.72
N GLY A 65 11.88 -4.62 -1.83
CA GLY A 65 12.15 -5.12 -3.18
C GLY A 65 13.56 -5.67 -3.33
N THR A 66 14.58 -4.87 -2.96
CA THR A 66 15.99 -5.30 -2.98
C THR A 66 16.20 -6.57 -2.15
N ARG A 67 15.65 -6.60 -0.93
CA ARG A 67 15.83 -7.73 -0.01
C ARG A 67 15.15 -8.99 -0.50
N ILE A 68 13.94 -8.86 -1.05
CA ILE A 68 13.21 -9.97 -1.67
C ILE A 68 14.04 -10.52 -2.83
N SER A 69 14.54 -9.66 -3.73
CA SER A 69 15.40 -10.06 -4.85
C SER A 69 16.66 -10.79 -4.39
N GLU A 70 17.37 -10.29 -3.37
CA GLU A 70 18.54 -10.97 -2.80
C GLU A 70 18.22 -12.38 -2.30
N LEU A 71 17.11 -12.54 -1.57
CA LEU A 71 16.70 -13.85 -1.05
C LEU A 71 16.30 -14.83 -2.15
N TRP A 72 15.90 -14.34 -3.32
CA TRP A 72 15.65 -15.14 -4.52
C TRP A 72 16.91 -15.37 -5.38
N CYS A 73 17.94 -14.54 -5.23
CA CYS A 73 19.25 -14.72 -5.88
C CYS A 73 20.16 -15.70 -5.13
N ASP A 74 19.94 -15.90 -3.82
CA ASP A 74 20.76 -16.77 -3.01
C ASP A 74 20.46 -18.26 -3.34
N GLY A 75 21.37 -18.89 -4.08
CA GLY A 75 21.34 -20.31 -4.43
C GLY A 75 20.82 -20.64 -5.84
N ASN A 76 21.74 -20.65 -6.80
CA ASN A 76 21.76 -21.55 -7.96
C ASN A 76 20.69 -21.40 -9.06
N SER A 77 20.10 -20.22 -9.25
CA SER A 77 19.37 -19.91 -10.49
C SER A 77 19.43 -18.42 -10.81
N PRO A 78 19.56 -18.04 -12.10
CA PRO A 78 19.55 -16.64 -12.54
C PRO A 78 18.12 -16.08 -12.44
N VAL A 79 17.66 -15.87 -11.21
CA VAL A 79 16.40 -15.17 -10.97
C VAL A 79 16.70 -13.69 -10.97
N ALA A 80 16.49 -13.03 -12.10
CA ALA A 80 16.92 -11.65 -12.31
C ALA A 80 15.83 -10.63 -11.96
N GLU A 81 14.57 -11.05 -11.80
CA GLU A 81 13.48 -10.08 -11.75
C GLU A 81 12.34 -10.52 -10.81
N VAL A 82 12.00 -9.64 -9.88
CA VAL A 82 10.83 -9.80 -8.99
C VAL A 82 9.76 -8.84 -9.47
N GLU A 83 8.70 -9.38 -10.06
CA GLU A 83 7.55 -8.61 -10.51
C GLU A 83 6.46 -8.66 -9.45
N ILE A 84 6.21 -7.53 -8.80
CA ILE A 84 5.09 -7.37 -7.87
C ILE A 84 3.94 -6.72 -8.64
N PHE A 85 2.78 -7.37 -8.66
CA PHE A 85 1.56 -6.91 -9.32
C PHE A 85 0.35 -6.95 -8.39
N VAL A 86 -0.73 -6.28 -8.77
CA VAL A 86 -1.96 -6.22 -7.98
C VAL A 86 -2.98 -7.19 -8.57
N LEU A 87 -3.71 -7.94 -7.73
CA LEU A 87 -4.71 -8.92 -8.20
C LEU A 87 -5.87 -8.28 -9.00
N SER A 88 -6.04 -6.96 -8.88
CA SER A 88 -6.97 -6.17 -9.68
C SER A 88 -6.32 -5.76 -11.00
N ASP A 89 -6.12 -6.74 -11.88
CA ASP A 89 -5.76 -6.48 -13.28
C ASP A 89 -7.05 -6.22 -14.07
N ALA A 90 -7.50 -4.97 -14.03
CA ALA A 90 -8.21 -4.37 -15.15
C ALA A 90 -7.23 -3.37 -15.75
N GLU A 91 -6.86 -3.61 -16.99
CA GLU A 91 -5.84 -2.90 -17.75
C GLU A 91 -5.94 -1.38 -17.59
N ASP A 92 -4.86 -0.75 -17.14
CA ASP A 92 -4.62 0.64 -17.52
C ASP A 92 -3.15 0.81 -17.90
N THR A 93 -2.95 0.63 -19.21
CA THR A 93 -1.75 1.06 -19.90
C THR A 93 -1.75 2.58 -19.90
N ARG A 94 -0.95 3.21 -19.01
CA ARG A 94 -0.10 4.36 -19.40
C ARG A 94 0.79 4.88 -18.27
N THR A 95 2.02 5.16 -18.70
CA THR A 95 3.00 6.11 -18.14
C THR A 95 3.73 5.73 -16.86
N GLN A 96 4.87 5.09 -17.10
CA GLN A 96 6.10 5.21 -16.32
C GLN A 96 6.51 6.70 -16.18
N THR A 97 6.94 7.13 -15.00
CA THR A 97 8.02 8.11 -14.80
C THR A 97 8.68 7.86 -13.42
N PRO A 98 10.02 7.98 -13.27
CA PRO A 98 10.79 7.48 -12.12
C PRO A 98 10.80 8.40 -10.87
N PRO A 99 11.39 7.95 -9.75
CA PRO A 99 11.04 8.35 -8.39
C PRO A 99 11.90 9.49 -7.83
N LYS A 100 11.33 10.24 -6.87
CA LYS A 100 12.10 11.06 -5.92
C LYS A 100 11.76 10.62 -4.50
N ALA A 101 12.68 9.86 -3.91
CA ALA A 101 12.68 9.48 -2.49
C ALA A 101 13.20 10.67 -1.62
N PRO A 102 13.33 10.51 -0.29
CA PRO A 102 12.24 10.38 0.68
C PRO A 102 12.43 11.41 1.83
N SER A 103 11.39 11.64 2.64
CA SER A 103 11.62 12.21 3.99
C SER A 103 10.70 11.52 5.00
N GLU A 104 11.37 10.78 5.88
CA GLU A 104 10.83 10.12 7.05
C GLU A 104 10.33 11.15 8.06
N THR A 105 9.15 10.93 8.64
CA THR A 105 9.01 10.85 10.10
C THR A 105 7.67 10.21 10.46
N ALA A 106 7.75 8.98 10.95
CA ALA A 106 6.67 8.30 11.64
C ALA A 106 6.65 8.75 13.11
N VAL A 107 5.46 9.04 13.66
CA VAL A 107 5.15 8.73 15.08
C VAL A 107 3.67 8.35 15.22
N SER A 108 3.49 7.25 15.94
CA SER A 108 2.31 6.44 16.22
C SER A 108 1.18 7.08 17.05
N ALA A 109 0.07 6.30 17.10
CA ALA A 109 -0.90 6.09 18.20
C ALA A 109 -2.29 6.72 17.95
N THR A 110 -3.46 6.09 18.16
CA THR A 110 -3.80 4.87 18.91
C THR A 110 -5.24 4.40 18.57
N ALA A 111 -5.44 3.08 18.57
CA ALA A 111 -6.62 2.32 19.05
C ALA A 111 -8.06 2.66 18.61
N GLY A 112 -8.65 1.71 17.85
CA GLY A 112 -9.79 0.92 18.34
C GLY A 112 -11.19 1.26 17.81
N ALA A 113 -11.74 0.40 16.94
CA ALA A 113 -13.04 -0.28 17.13
C ALA A 113 -13.38 -1.15 15.90
N ARG A 114 -13.80 -2.38 16.19
CA ARG A 114 -14.20 -3.43 15.25
C ARG A 114 -15.52 -3.07 14.56
N VAL A 115 -15.64 -3.31 13.25
CA VAL A 115 -16.93 -3.64 12.63
C VAL A 115 -16.73 -4.69 11.53
N SER A 116 -17.60 -5.70 11.57
CA SER A 116 -17.64 -6.92 10.76
C SER A 116 -17.82 -6.69 9.24
N PRO A 117 -17.53 -7.69 8.39
CA PRO A 117 -17.55 -7.56 6.95
C PRO A 117 -18.95 -7.86 6.43
N ASP A 118 -19.66 -6.82 5.99
CA ASP A 118 -20.74 -6.99 5.02
C ASP A 118 -20.86 -5.69 4.22
N ARG A 119 -20.19 -5.66 3.07
CA ARG A 119 -20.71 -5.16 1.80
C ARG A 119 -19.64 -5.24 0.73
N VAL A 120 -19.98 -6.02 -0.28
CA VAL A 120 -19.32 -6.11 -1.57
C VAL A 120 -19.74 -4.88 -2.36
N ASP A 121 -18.86 -3.89 -2.44
CA ASP A 121 -18.85 -2.92 -3.52
C ASP A 121 -17.38 -2.56 -3.77
N GLY A 122 -16.94 -2.81 -5.00
CA GLY A 122 -15.55 -2.67 -5.45
C GLY A 122 -15.11 -1.22 -5.60
N ASP A 123 -15.13 -0.45 -4.52
CA ASP A 123 -14.44 0.83 -4.46
C ASP A 123 -13.08 0.62 -3.77
N VAL A 124 -12.00 0.70 -4.55
CA VAL A 124 -10.61 0.70 -4.06
C VAL A 124 -10.29 2.08 -3.47
N SER A 125 -11.17 2.59 -2.62
CA SER A 125 -10.89 3.67 -1.69
C SER A 125 -10.47 3.00 -0.39
N SER A 126 -9.32 3.37 0.15
CA SER A 126 -9.02 3.06 1.55
C SER A 126 -10.23 3.48 2.37
N ALA A 127 -10.88 2.55 3.06
CA ALA A 127 -12.12 2.83 3.77
C ALA A 127 -11.99 4.12 4.58
N LEU A 128 -12.68 5.17 4.16
CA LEU A 128 -12.65 6.46 4.84
C LEU A 128 -13.27 6.26 6.22
N ASP A 129 -12.61 6.78 7.26
CA ASP A 129 -13.19 6.71 8.61
C ASP A 129 -14.49 7.53 8.62
N PRO A 130 -15.66 6.90 8.88
CA PRO A 130 -16.95 7.58 8.81
C PRO A 130 -17.11 8.70 9.84
N ARG A 131 -16.19 8.81 10.82
CA ARG A 131 -16.16 9.91 11.77
C ARG A 131 -15.62 11.21 11.17
N PHE A 132 -14.76 11.11 10.15
CA PHE A 132 -14.15 12.26 9.48
C PHE A 132 -15.05 12.72 8.33
N LYS A 133 -16.12 13.44 8.68
CA LYS A 133 -17.05 14.11 7.75
C LYS A 133 -16.98 15.61 7.96
N PHE A 134 -17.28 16.40 6.92
CA PHE A 134 -17.37 17.86 7.06
C PHE A 134 -18.37 18.28 8.15
N ASP A 135 -19.49 17.55 8.28
CA ASP A 135 -20.53 17.83 9.28
C ASP A 135 -20.03 17.73 10.73
N ASN A 136 -19.00 16.91 10.98
CA ASN A 136 -18.38 16.72 12.29
C ASN A 136 -17.17 17.65 12.52
N PHE A 137 -16.82 18.51 11.56
CA PHE A 137 -15.69 19.42 11.69
C PHE A 137 -16.14 20.76 12.26
N VAL A 138 -15.63 21.13 13.43
CA VAL A 138 -15.95 22.42 14.06
C VAL A 138 -15.17 23.54 13.37
N VAL A 139 -15.91 24.38 12.64
CA VAL A 139 -15.34 25.55 11.95
C VAL A 139 -15.24 26.73 12.90
N GLY A 140 -14.09 27.40 12.88
CA GLY A 140 -13.85 28.65 13.56
C GLY A 140 -12.85 29.50 12.78
N LYS A 141 -12.72 30.77 13.18
CA LYS A 141 -11.83 31.76 12.53
C LYS A 141 -10.41 31.26 12.17
N PRO A 142 -9.70 30.45 13.00
CA PRO A 142 -8.36 30.00 12.63
C PRO A 142 -8.31 28.87 11.58
N ASN A 143 -9.42 28.13 11.36
CA ASN A 143 -9.46 26.97 10.45
C ASN A 143 -10.44 27.15 9.26
N GLU A 144 -11.16 28.28 9.23
CA GLU A 144 -12.17 28.62 8.23
C GLU A 144 -11.64 28.53 6.80
N LEU A 145 -10.43 29.05 6.54
CA LEU A 145 -9.81 29.02 5.22
C LEU A 145 -9.51 27.59 4.75
N ALA A 146 -8.95 26.76 5.64
CA ALA A 146 -8.61 25.37 5.31
C ALA A 146 -9.88 24.53 5.06
N TYR A 147 -10.91 24.74 5.87
CA TYR A 147 -12.22 24.11 5.69
C TYR A 147 -12.85 24.50 4.35
N ALA A 148 -12.90 25.80 4.04
CA ALA A 148 -13.48 26.29 2.78
C ALA A 148 -12.72 25.78 1.55
N ALA A 149 -11.39 25.72 1.61
CA ALA A 149 -10.57 25.17 0.54
C ALA A 149 -10.83 23.66 0.34
N ALA A 150 -10.80 22.86 1.42
CA ALA A 150 -11.09 21.44 1.36
C ALA A 150 -12.50 21.16 0.81
N ARG A 151 -13.50 21.89 1.30
CA ARG A 151 -14.89 21.76 0.85
C ARG A 151 -15.03 22.09 -0.64
N ARG A 152 -14.38 23.17 -1.10
CA ARG A 152 -14.41 23.56 -2.51
C ARG A 152 -13.76 22.52 -3.41
N VAL A 153 -12.70 21.84 -2.97
CA VAL A 153 -12.09 20.75 -3.74
C VAL A 153 -12.97 19.51 -3.74
N ALA A 154 -13.61 19.19 -2.61
CA ALA A 154 -14.53 18.04 -2.51
C ALA A 154 -15.81 18.21 -3.34
N ASP A 155 -16.37 19.42 -3.38
CA ASP A 155 -17.61 19.72 -4.13
C ASP A 155 -17.34 19.98 -5.63
N ALA A 156 -16.08 20.10 -6.06
CA ALA A 156 -15.76 20.44 -7.45
C ALA A 156 -15.86 19.22 -8.38
N GLU A 157 -16.76 19.30 -9.38
CA GLU A 157 -16.87 18.29 -10.45
C GLU A 157 -15.60 18.23 -11.33
N THR A 158 -14.87 19.34 -11.42
CA THR A 158 -13.60 19.44 -12.16
C THR A 158 -12.55 20.09 -11.28
N ALA A 159 -11.40 19.43 -11.15
CA ALA A 159 -10.32 19.83 -10.24
C ALA A 159 -9.67 21.17 -10.66
N THR A 160 -10.29 22.27 -10.23
CA THR A 160 -9.83 23.64 -10.53
C THR A 160 -8.57 24.00 -9.74
N TYR A 161 -8.40 23.39 -8.57
CA TYR A 161 -7.25 23.58 -7.68
C TYR A 161 -6.67 22.23 -7.31
N ASN A 162 -5.72 21.76 -8.12
CA ASN A 162 -5.00 20.51 -7.90
C ASN A 162 -3.49 20.77 -8.06
N PRO A 163 -2.66 20.51 -7.03
CA PRO A 163 -3.01 19.89 -5.75
C PRO A 163 -3.52 20.86 -4.68
N LEU A 164 -4.37 20.34 -3.77
CA LEU A 164 -4.67 20.97 -2.48
C LEU A 164 -3.60 20.56 -1.47
N PHE A 165 -2.95 21.55 -0.84
CA PHE A 165 -1.93 21.31 0.18
C PHE A 165 -2.38 21.85 1.55
N LEU A 166 -2.46 20.96 2.54
CA LEU A 166 -2.84 21.30 3.92
C LEU A 166 -1.61 21.27 4.84
N TYR A 167 -1.27 22.40 5.45
CA TYR A 167 -0.14 22.54 6.37
C TYR A 167 -0.55 23.13 7.72
N GLY A 168 0.11 22.69 8.79
CA GLY A 168 -0.13 23.16 10.15
C GLY A 168 0.39 22.19 11.21
N GLY A 169 0.41 22.63 12.47
CA GLY A 169 0.82 21.82 13.62
C GLY A 169 -0.02 20.56 13.86
N VAL A 170 0.38 19.74 14.84
CA VAL A 170 -0.33 18.51 15.22
C VAL A 170 -1.73 18.83 15.76
N GLY A 171 -2.71 17.95 15.53
CA GLY A 171 -4.06 18.09 16.07
C GLY A 171 -4.95 19.19 15.45
N LEU A 172 -4.49 19.89 14.40
CA LEU A 172 -5.26 20.97 13.76
C LEU A 172 -6.25 20.50 12.68
N GLY A 173 -6.58 19.21 12.64
CA GLY A 173 -7.64 18.71 11.74
C GLY A 173 -7.23 18.43 10.29
N LYS A 174 -5.94 18.45 9.93
CA LYS A 174 -5.46 18.13 8.57
C LYS A 174 -5.96 16.79 8.06
N THR A 175 -5.82 15.73 8.87
CA THR A 175 -6.29 14.37 8.53
C THR A 175 -7.80 14.31 8.40
N HIS A 176 -8.53 15.06 9.23
CA HIS A 176 -9.99 15.13 9.15
C HIS A 176 -10.42 15.77 7.83
N LEU A 177 -9.86 16.94 7.49
CA LEU A 177 -10.18 17.64 6.24
C LEU A 177 -9.76 16.89 4.98
N MET A 178 -8.71 16.06 5.05
CA MET A 178 -8.28 15.22 3.93
C MET A 178 -9.20 14.02 3.70
N HIS A 179 -9.87 13.52 4.75
CA HIS A 179 -10.77 12.37 4.70
C HIS A 179 -12.24 12.73 4.45
N ALA A 180 -12.63 13.98 4.75
CA ALA A 180 -14.01 14.47 4.72
C ALA A 180 -14.52 14.75 3.31
#